data_AF-A0A955WFX7-F1
#
_entry.id   AF-A0A955WFX7-F1
#
_cell.length_a   1.000
_cell.length_b   1.000
_cell.length_c   1.000
_cell.angle_alpha   90.00
_cell.angle_beta   90.00
_cell.angle_gamma   90.00
#
_symmetry.space_group_name_H-M   'P 1'
#
loop_
_entity.id
_entity.type
_entity.pdbx_description
1 polymer ?
#
loop_
_entity_poly.entity_id
_entity_poly.type
_entity_poly.pdbx_seq_one_letter_code
_entity_poly.pdbx_strand_id
1 'polypeptide(L)' 'GFGRAAVAIRSTHLSPQTAWLFAGVGVVAESSPAAEWRETELKLGVAGERLRLCAEEA' A
#
# COMPACT_ATOMS: atom_id res chain seq x y z
N GLY A 1 13.76 20.99 20.72
CA GLY A 1 14.15 19.66 20.19
C GLY A 1 13.47 19.42 18.87
N PHE A 2 14.08 18.66 17.95
CA PHE A 2 13.53 18.42 16.60
C PHE A 2 13.01 16.98 16.48
N GLY A 3 11.82 16.83 15.90
CA GLY A 3 11.24 15.55 15.53
C GLY A 3 10.97 15.50 14.03
N ARG A 4 10.93 14.29 13.46
CA ARG A 4 10.49 14.05 12.08
C ARG A 4 9.46 12.93 12.09
N ALA A 5 8.51 13.01 11.16
CA ALA A 5 7.50 11.98 10.92
C ALA A 5 7.35 11.77 9.42
N ALA A 6 6.93 10.57 9.05
CA ALA A 6 6.54 10.21 7.68
C ALA A 6 5.07 9.80 7.67
N VAL A 7 4.41 10.00 6.53
CA VAL A 7 3.05 9.48 6.33
C VAL A 7 3.13 7.96 6.14
N ALA A 8 2.32 7.22 6.89
CA ALA A 8 2.26 5.76 6.83
C ALA A 8 1.52 5.25 5.57
N ILE A 9 2.07 5.54 4.39
CA ILE A 9 1.63 5.03 3.10
C ILE A 9 2.70 4.12 2.50
N ARG A 10 2.31 3.21 1.60
CA ARG A 10 3.19 2.15 1.07
C ARG A 10 3.82 1.32 2.19
N SER A 11 3.11 1.24 3.31
CA SER A 11 3.46 0.50 4.51
C SER A 11 2.43 -0.59 4.75
N THR A 12 2.85 -1.61 5.49
CA THR A 12 2.02 -2.76 5.84
C THR A 12 1.85 -2.82 7.35
N HIS A 13 0.64 -3.08 7.81
CA HIS A 13 0.41 -3.42 9.22
C HIS A 13 0.47 -4.93 9.39
N LEU A 14 1.52 -5.41 10.05
CA LEU A 14 1.77 -6.84 10.26
C LEU A 14 1.24 -7.30 11.62
N SER A 15 0.56 -8.44 11.61
CA SER A 15 0.31 -9.29 12.77
C SER A 15 1.03 -10.64 12.56
N PRO A 16 1.13 -11.50 13.58
CA PRO A 16 1.88 -12.76 13.46
C PRO A 16 1.45 -13.69 12.30
N GLN A 17 0.20 -13.57 11.81
CA GLN A 17 -0.31 -14.40 10.70
C GLN A 17 -0.98 -13.59 9.59
N THR A 18 -0.96 -12.26 9.64
CA THR A 18 -1.70 -11.44 8.67
C THR A 18 -0.94 -10.18 8.35
N ALA A 19 -0.93 -9.82 7.07
CA ALA A 19 -0.44 -8.55 6.60
C ALA A 19 -1.61 -7.75 6.03
N TRP A 20 -1.85 -6.55 6.56
CA TRP A 20 -2.84 -5.61 6.04
C TRP A 20 -2.13 -4.55 5.20
N LEU A 21 -2.52 -4.47 3.94
CA LEU A 21 -2.00 -3.48 2.99
C LEU A 21 -3.05 -2.42 2.73
N PHE A 22 -2.58 -1.19 2.49
CA PHE A 22 -3.45 -0.04 2.27
C PHE A 22 -2.96 0.74 1.07
N ALA A 23 -3.89 1.16 0.22
CA ALA A 23 -3.67 2.13 -0.83
C ALA A 23 -4.92 2.99 -1.01
N GLY A 24 -4.69 4.21 -1.45
CA GLY A 24 -5.75 5.13 -1.82
C GLY A 24 -5.30 5.96 -3.01
N VAL A 25 -6.23 6.73 -3.55
CA VAL A 25 -6.04 7.57 -4.73
C VAL A 25 -6.80 8.87 -4.53
N GLY A 26 -6.22 9.97 -5.00
CA GLY A 26 -6.88 11.26 -4.96
C GLY A 26 -7.91 11.33 -6.08
N VAL A 27 -9.18 11.55 -5.72
CA VAL A 27 -10.27 11.67 -6.69
C VAL A 27 -10.53 13.14 -6.98
N VAL A 28 -10.60 13.49 -8.26
CA VAL A 28 -10.97 14.82 -8.77
C VAL A 28 -12.14 14.70 -9.74
N ALA A 29 -12.68 15.83 -10.22
CA ALA A 29 -13.91 15.84 -11.03
C ALA A 29 -13.80 15.01 -12.32
N GLU A 30 -12.62 14.99 -12.94
CA GLU A 30 -12.32 14.30 -14.19
C GLU A 30 -11.82 12.86 -13.98
N SER A 31 -11.76 12.38 -12.72
CA SER A 31 -11.27 11.04 -12.40
C SER A 31 -12.10 9.95 -13.09
N SER A 32 -11.39 8.94 -13.59
CA SER A 32 -12.02 7.74 -14.15
C SER A 32 -11.98 6.61 -13.12
N PRO A 33 -13.13 6.09 -12.64
CA PRO A 33 -13.15 5.05 -11.61
C PRO A 33 -12.26 3.83 -11.93
N ALA A 34 -12.22 3.43 -13.20
CA ALA A 34 -11.39 2.32 -13.66
C ALA A 34 -9.89 2.64 -13.63
N ALA A 35 -9.49 3.89 -13.93
CA ALA A 35 -8.10 4.31 -13.84
C ALA A 35 -7.65 4.42 -12.38
N GLU A 36 -8.50 5.01 -11.53
CA GLU A 36 -8.21 5.19 -10.11
C GLU A 36 -8.07 3.84 -9.37
N TRP A 37 -8.91 2.85 -9.72
CA TRP A 37 -8.78 1.50 -9.20
C TRP A 37 -7.44 0.87 -9.57
N ARG A 38 -7.04 0.95 -10.85
CA ARG A 38 -5.73 0.45 -11.29
C ARG A 38 -4.57 1.13 -10.57
N GLU A 39 -4.68 2.43 -10.29
CA GLU A 39 -3.68 3.14 -9.51
C GLU A 39 -3.55 2.58 -8.09
N THR A 40 -4.66 2.23 -7.43
CA THR A 40 -4.59 1.59 -6.11
C THR A 40 -3.93 0.21 -6.16
N GLU A 41 -4.23 -0.60 -7.18
CA GLU A 41 -3.59 -1.92 -7.38
C GLU A 41 -2.07 -1.78 -7.59
N LEU A 42 -1.65 -0.82 -8.42
CA LEU A 42 -0.22 -0.51 -8.64
C LEU A 42 0.49 -0.11 -7.34
N LYS A 43 -0.17 0.69 -6.49
CA LYS A 43 0.39 1.10 -5.18
C LYS A 43 0.52 -0.06 -4.21
N LEU A 44 -0.47 -0.97 -4.20
CA LEU A 44 -0.45 -2.17 -3.37
C LEU A 44 0.61 -3.17 -3.84
N GLY A 45 0.83 -3.28 -5.15
CA GLY A 45 1.72 -4.26 -5.77
C GLY A 45 3.11 -4.32 -5.14
N VAL A 46 3.72 -3.16 -4.85
CA VAL A 46 5.08 -3.09 -4.26
C VAL A 46 5.17 -3.82 -2.92
N ALA A 47 4.23 -3.55 -2.00
CA ALA A 47 4.23 -4.20 -0.69
C ALA A 47 3.74 -5.65 -0.79
N GLY A 48 2.76 -5.93 -1.65
CA GLY A 48 2.18 -7.26 -1.83
C GLY A 48 3.18 -8.27 -2.39
N GLU A 49 3.94 -7.87 -3.42
CA GLU A 49 5.00 -8.69 -3.99
C GLU A 49 6.08 -9.01 -2.96
N ARG A 50 6.51 -8.00 -2.19
CA ARG A 50 7.55 -8.22 -1.18
C ARG A 50 7.09 -9.17 -0.06
N LEU A 51 5.86 -9.02 0.41
CA LEU A 51 5.30 -9.89 1.45
C LEU A 51 5.17 -11.33 0.96
N ARG A 52 4.77 -11.52 -0.29
CA ARG A 52 4.69 -12.84 -0.91
C ARG A 52 6.04 -13.54 -0.92
N LEU A 53 7.10 -12.86 -1.35
CA LEU A 53 8.46 -13.41 -1.34
C LEU A 53 8.91 -13.78 0.08
N CYS A 54 8.69 -12.91 1.07
CA CYS A 54 9.06 -13.23 2.46
C CYS A 54 8.24 -14.39 3.06
N ALA A 55 7.01 -14.60 2.61
CA ALA A 55 6.19 -15.74 3.04
C ALA A 55 6.62 -17.06 2.40
N GLU A 56 7.20 -17.02 1.19
CA GLU A 56 7.74 -18.21 0.50
C GLU A 56 9.11 -18.65 1.08
N GLU A 57 9.82 -17.75 1.76
CA GLU A 57 11.11 -17.99 2.42
C GLU A 57 11.00 -18.50 3.88
N ALA A 58 9.81 -18.46 4.48
CA ALA A 58 9.55 -18.73 5.91
C ALA A 58 9.04 -20.16 6.17
#